data_AF-A0A6A6Q2D7-F1
#
_entry.id   AF-A0A6A6Q2D7-F1
#
_cell.length_a   1.000
_cell.length_b   1.000
_cell.length_c   1.000
_cell.angle_alpha   90.00
_cell.angle_beta   90.00
_cell.angle_gamma   90.00
#
_symmetry.space_group_name_H-M   'P 1'
#
loop_
_entity.id
_entity.type
_entity.pdbx_description
1 polymer ?
#
loop_
_entity_poly.entity_id
_entity_poly.type
_entity_poly.pdbx_seq_one_letter_code
_entity_poly.pdbx_strand_id
1 'polypeptide(L)'
;MSGASDAIQRPSAWSYVTFPRPRRSSSLRLPNHEPPRERSRRSSTGAKARAFQSRKHGRLAAWMNQGQRSRLIKTVLLSVVFLVALYYLSARHHVPSLPSLRVFRGGGAAGKHTLTTTKCSKSYTPATPLIQYALMIDAGSTGSRIHVYRFNNCGQTPELEDEVFKTTIPRPGGSGLSSYKEDSEGAAKSLDMLMKVAMDNVPEPLKSCTPIAVKATAGLRKLGPELSERILKAVRHRLETQYPFPLVDDQHGGVEVMDGKDEGVYAWITTNYLLGNIGGPAKTPTAAVFDLGGGSTQIVFEPTFPLAADGGMPEKMKEGDHKYELSFGGRDFTLYQHSYLGFGLMEARNNLHRLVVQNAQDANPGSHSWLDSPMTNPCIGVGKSREVQVSLPEGHILGASVTVNMTGPAAGSAELCRSMAEKTLHKDKECTVTPCAFEGVHQPSLEQTFAREDVYLFSFFYERLLPLGMPDTFTLRQLQDMASRVCEGGEAWKAFESIPNAIAELEDRPEYCLDLNFMLALLSTGYEMPLDREVRIAKKIKGNELGWCLGASLPLLSQQSGWRCKIKTVE
;
A
#
# COMPACT_ATOMS: atom_id res chain seq x y z
N MET A 1 51.62 22.00 -26.63
CA MET A 1 51.19 21.26 -27.85
C MET A 1 51.09 19.80 -27.45
N SER A 2 49.95 19.32 -26.97
CA SER A 2 48.71 18.95 -27.69
C SER A 2 48.68 17.44 -27.91
N GLY A 3 47.70 16.78 -27.31
CA GLY A 3 47.42 15.36 -27.49
C GLY A 3 46.33 14.85 -26.56
N ALA A 4 45.21 15.57 -26.49
CA ALA A 4 43.99 15.08 -25.87
C ALA A 4 43.41 13.97 -26.76
N SER A 5 43.06 12.83 -26.16
CA SER A 5 42.19 11.83 -26.76
C SER A 5 40.94 11.74 -25.90
N ASP A 6 39.85 12.28 -26.45
CA ASP A 6 38.50 12.22 -25.91
C ASP A 6 38.04 10.76 -25.81
N ALA A 7 37.94 10.26 -24.58
CA ALA A 7 37.18 9.06 -24.29
C ALA A 7 35.69 9.45 -24.25
N ILE A 8 35.01 9.26 -25.38
CA ILE A 8 33.55 9.33 -25.47
C ILE A 8 32.98 8.23 -24.55
N GLN A 9 32.59 8.61 -23.33
CA GLN A 9 31.77 7.79 -22.46
C GLN A 9 30.41 7.57 -23.13
N ARG A 10 30.20 6.37 -23.67
CA ARG A 10 28.88 5.91 -24.09
C ARG A 10 28.02 5.67 -22.83
N PRO A 11 26.76 6.13 -22.79
CA PRO A 11 25.89 5.87 -21.65
C PRO A 11 25.59 4.37 -21.55
N SER A 12 25.76 3.79 -20.36
CA SER A 12 25.41 2.40 -20.08
C SER A 12 23.89 2.23 -20.07
N ALA A 13 23.38 1.31 -20.91
CA ALA A 13 21.95 1.01 -21.04
C ALA A 13 21.32 0.26 -19.84
N TRP A 14 21.97 0.26 -18.66
CA TRP A 14 21.70 -0.69 -17.57
C TRP A 14 21.57 -0.07 -16.17
N SER A 15 21.25 1.22 -16.07
CA SER A 15 20.90 1.85 -14.79
C SER A 15 19.39 2.09 -14.72
N TYR A 16 18.59 1.02 -14.74
CA TYR A 16 17.14 1.15 -14.60
C TYR A 16 16.72 1.46 -13.17
N VAL A 17 17.53 1.04 -12.19
CA VAL A 17 17.32 1.29 -10.77
C VAL A 17 18.68 1.36 -10.09
N THR A 18 19.07 2.52 -9.54
CA THR A 18 20.25 2.62 -8.68
C THR A 18 19.81 2.91 -7.25
N PHE A 19 20.14 1.99 -6.34
CA PHE A 19 19.87 2.15 -4.91
C PHE A 19 21.15 2.62 -4.18
N PRO A 20 21.07 3.61 -3.30
CA PRO A 20 22.20 3.96 -2.44
C PRO A 20 22.47 2.83 -1.42
N ARG A 21 23.70 2.30 -1.37
CA ARG A 21 24.15 1.40 -0.29
C ARG A 21 24.41 2.22 0.99
N PRO A 22 23.88 1.86 2.17
CA PRO A 22 24.13 2.63 3.39
C PRO A 22 25.57 2.40 3.89
N ARG A 23 26.39 3.46 3.84
CA ARG A 23 27.66 3.51 4.60
C ARG A 23 27.36 4.04 6.00
N ARG A 24 27.61 3.21 7.02
CA ARG A 24 27.69 3.64 8.42
C ARG A 24 28.92 4.53 8.62
N SER A 25 28.73 5.78 9.04
CA SER A 25 29.76 6.47 9.84
C SER A 25 29.13 7.37 10.89
N SER A 26 29.28 6.94 12.14
CA SER A 26 29.08 7.71 13.35
C SER A 26 30.29 8.61 13.60
N SER A 27 30.08 9.93 13.75
CA SER A 27 30.91 10.74 14.65
C SER A 27 30.21 12.04 15.03
N LEU A 28 29.93 12.15 16.33
CA LEU A 28 29.59 13.35 17.07
C LEU A 28 30.66 14.44 16.90
N ARG A 29 30.24 15.70 16.79
CA ARG A 29 30.95 16.89 17.33
C ARG A 29 30.00 18.09 17.40
N LEU A 30 29.86 18.61 18.62
CA LEU A 30 29.28 19.93 18.97
C LEU A 30 30.15 21.08 18.41
N PRO A 31 29.61 22.30 18.27
CA PRO A 31 29.80 23.28 19.36
C PRO A 31 28.63 24.24 19.66
N ASN A 32 28.68 24.74 20.91
CA ASN A 32 27.94 25.84 21.52
C ASN A 32 28.13 27.20 20.82
N HIS A 33 27.12 28.09 20.86
CA HIS A 33 27.00 29.24 21.78
C HIS A 33 26.05 30.34 21.26
N GLU A 34 25.05 30.65 22.10
CA GLU A 34 24.44 31.95 22.47
C GLU A 34 23.74 32.93 21.48
N PRO A 35 22.70 33.65 21.97
CA PRO A 35 21.74 34.43 21.16
C PRO A 35 21.99 35.95 21.22
N PRO A 36 21.16 36.75 20.51
CA PRO A 36 20.48 37.81 21.27
C PRO A 36 19.02 38.10 20.85
N ARG A 37 18.18 38.19 21.88
CA ARG A 37 17.23 39.28 22.22
C ARG A 37 16.49 40.05 21.11
N GLU A 38 15.17 39.82 21.12
CA GLU A 38 14.14 40.78 21.53
C GLU A 38 13.97 42.10 20.75
N ARG A 39 12.83 42.24 20.06
CA ARG A 39 11.99 43.44 20.22
C ARG A 39 10.53 43.19 19.85
N SER A 40 9.70 43.41 20.85
CA SER A 40 8.25 43.50 20.79
C SER A 40 7.79 44.70 19.96
N ARG A 41 6.66 44.54 19.26
CA ARG A 41 5.70 45.63 19.03
C ARG A 41 4.28 45.07 18.85
N ARG A 42 3.44 45.39 19.83
CA ARG A 42 1.97 45.32 19.80
C ARG A 42 1.42 46.43 18.90
N SER A 43 0.37 46.13 18.14
CA SER A 43 -0.86 46.94 17.96
C SER A 43 -1.75 46.21 16.95
N SER A 44 -2.79 45.49 17.36
CA SER A 44 -4.16 45.98 17.65
C SER A 44 -5.08 46.08 16.43
N THR A 45 -6.17 45.32 16.53
CA THR A 45 -7.56 45.63 16.13
C THR A 45 -7.93 45.79 14.65
N GLY A 46 -8.84 44.93 14.21
CA GLY A 46 -9.55 45.11 12.94
C GLY A 46 -10.56 44.00 12.62
N ALA A 47 -11.37 43.56 13.58
CA ALA A 47 -12.48 42.65 13.31
C ALA A 47 -13.62 43.41 12.59
N LYS A 48 -13.97 42.98 11.37
CA LYS A 48 -15.26 43.28 10.75
C LYS A 48 -15.95 41.97 10.41
N ALA A 49 -16.86 41.58 11.29
CA ALA A 49 -17.91 40.61 11.00
C ALA A 49 -18.87 41.19 9.95
N ARG A 50 -19.16 40.41 8.91
CA ARG A 50 -20.37 40.59 8.11
C ARG A 50 -21.12 39.27 8.11
N ALA A 51 -22.20 39.26 8.87
CA ALA A 51 -23.25 38.28 8.80
C ALA A 51 -23.84 38.26 7.39
N PHE A 52 -24.06 37.07 6.83
CA PHE A 52 -25.02 36.90 5.74
C PHE A 52 -26.03 35.84 6.15
N GLN A 53 -27.29 36.27 6.16
CA GLN A 53 -28.47 35.54 6.57
C GLN A 53 -28.75 34.35 5.65
N SER A 54 -29.11 33.25 6.31
CA SER A 54 -29.93 32.16 5.80
C SER A 54 -31.27 32.67 5.23
N ARG A 55 -31.66 32.17 4.06
CA ARG A 55 -33.07 31.98 3.70
C ARG A 55 -33.26 30.79 2.75
N LYS A 56 -34.00 29.80 3.26
CA LYS A 56 -34.53 28.63 2.57
C LYS A 56 -35.73 29.00 1.68
N HIS A 57 -35.89 28.17 0.64
CA HIS A 57 -37.12 27.69 -0.03
C HIS A 57 -37.80 28.55 -1.11
N GLY A 58 -38.08 27.90 -2.25
CA GLY A 58 -39.04 28.35 -3.25
C GLY A 58 -38.88 27.64 -4.60
N ARG A 59 -39.40 26.41 -4.73
CA ARG A 59 -39.65 25.76 -6.02
C ARG A 59 -40.62 26.63 -6.83
N LEU A 60 -40.29 26.97 -8.07
CA LEU A 60 -41.24 27.51 -9.05
C LEU A 60 -41.23 26.62 -10.30
N ALA A 61 -42.31 25.85 -10.42
CA ALA A 61 -42.70 25.19 -11.65
C ALA A 61 -43.18 26.28 -12.64
N ALA A 62 -42.39 26.52 -13.69
CA ALA A 62 -42.81 27.39 -14.77
C ALA A 62 -43.79 26.65 -15.69
N TRP A 63 -45.03 27.15 -15.74
CA TRP A 63 -46.09 26.70 -16.64
C TRP A 63 -45.69 27.04 -18.09
N MET A 64 -45.28 26.03 -18.87
CA MET A 64 -45.02 26.21 -20.30
C MET A 64 -46.33 26.38 -21.07
N ASN A 65 -46.38 27.44 -21.88
CA ASN A 65 -47.54 27.83 -22.68
C ASN A 65 -47.89 26.74 -23.73
N GLN A 66 -49.19 26.48 -23.93
CA GLN A 66 -49.72 25.33 -24.68
C GLN A 66 -49.21 25.22 -26.14
N GLY A 67 -48.81 26.36 -26.75
CA GLY A 67 -48.21 26.40 -28.08
C GLY A 67 -46.76 25.87 -28.17
N GLN A 68 -45.98 25.95 -27.08
CA GLN A 68 -44.60 25.44 -27.07
C GLN A 68 -44.53 23.92 -26.86
N ARG A 69 -45.49 23.34 -26.11
CA ARG A 69 -45.61 21.88 -25.93
C ARG A 69 -45.92 21.15 -27.25
N SER A 70 -46.78 21.72 -28.09
CA SER A 70 -47.10 21.14 -29.41
C SER A 70 -45.89 21.13 -30.35
N ARG A 71 -45.06 22.17 -30.32
CA ARG A 71 -43.84 22.23 -31.13
C ARG A 71 -42.78 21.24 -30.67
N LEU A 72 -42.59 21.10 -29.36
CA LEU A 72 -41.63 20.17 -28.75
C LEU A 72 -42.02 18.71 -28.97
N ILE A 73 -43.31 18.38 -28.86
CA ILE A 73 -43.81 17.02 -29.15
C ILE A 73 -43.62 16.68 -30.63
N LYS A 74 -43.89 17.62 -31.54
CA LYS A 74 -43.69 17.40 -32.98
C LYS A 74 -42.22 17.23 -33.36
N THR A 75 -41.30 18.00 -32.78
CA THR A 75 -39.87 17.82 -33.03
C THR A 75 -39.33 16.51 -32.44
N VAL A 76 -39.78 16.10 -31.26
CA VAL A 76 -39.42 14.79 -30.68
C VAL A 76 -39.96 13.65 -31.53
N LEU A 77 -41.21 13.73 -32.01
CA LEU A 77 -41.77 12.68 -32.88
C LEU A 77 -41.00 12.56 -34.20
N LEU A 78 -40.65 13.69 -34.83
CA LEU A 78 -39.87 13.70 -36.07
C LEU A 78 -38.46 13.14 -35.89
N SER A 79 -37.81 13.44 -34.76
CA SER A 79 -36.46 12.91 -34.47
C SER A 79 -36.47 11.42 -34.15
N VAL A 80 -37.51 10.91 -33.47
CA VAL A 80 -37.68 9.46 -33.26
C VAL A 80 -37.96 8.73 -34.58
N VAL A 81 -38.83 9.26 -35.44
CA VAL A 81 -39.09 8.66 -36.77
C VAL A 81 -37.82 8.64 -37.63
N PHE A 82 -37.02 9.70 -37.58
CA PHE A 82 -35.75 9.77 -38.29
C PHE A 82 -34.72 8.74 -37.78
N LEU A 83 -34.62 8.55 -36.46
CA LEU A 83 -33.73 7.54 -35.87
C LEU A 83 -34.18 6.11 -36.18
N VAL A 84 -35.49 5.84 -36.21
CA VAL A 84 -36.04 4.54 -36.61
C VAL A 84 -35.80 4.28 -38.10
N ALA A 85 -35.92 5.31 -38.95
CA ALA A 85 -35.60 5.18 -40.38
C ALA A 85 -34.11 4.88 -40.60
N LEU A 86 -33.21 5.52 -39.85
CA LEU A 86 -31.77 5.23 -39.89
C LEU A 86 -31.46 3.80 -39.43
N TYR A 87 -32.13 3.31 -38.38
CA TYR A 87 -31.99 1.92 -37.92
C TYR A 87 -32.38 0.92 -39.01
N TYR A 88 -33.53 1.13 -39.69
CA TYR A 88 -33.97 0.24 -40.76
C TYR A 88 -33.17 0.35 -42.06
N LEU A 89 -32.61 1.53 -42.36
CA LEU A 89 -31.73 1.73 -43.52
C LEU A 89 -30.33 1.15 -43.28
N SER A 90 -29.82 1.15 -42.04
CA SER A 90 -28.54 0.51 -41.68
C SER A 90 -28.59 -1.03 -41.69
N ALA A 91 -29.80 -1.60 -41.55
CA ALA A 91 -30.01 -3.05 -41.52
C ALA A 91 -30.06 -3.72 -42.91
N ARG A 92 -29.85 -2.98 -44.02
CA ARG A 92 -30.00 -3.51 -45.40
C ARG A 92 -28.74 -3.55 -46.27
N HIS A 93 -27.55 -3.30 -45.73
CA HIS A 93 -26.32 -3.55 -46.50
C HIS A 93 -25.71 -4.93 -46.20
N HIS A 94 -25.89 -5.83 -47.16
CA HIS A 94 -25.18 -7.10 -47.32
C HIS A 94 -23.66 -6.91 -47.22
N VAL A 95 -23.02 -7.74 -46.39
CA VAL A 95 -21.58 -8.01 -46.40
C VAL A 95 -21.35 -9.30 -47.22
N PRO A 96 -20.40 -9.35 -48.18
CA PRO A 96 -20.16 -10.53 -48.99
C PRO A 96 -19.43 -11.64 -48.22
N SER A 97 -19.81 -12.88 -48.52
CA SER A 97 -19.26 -14.14 -48.03
C SER A 97 -17.85 -14.46 -48.54
N LEU A 98 -16.96 -14.94 -47.65
CA LEU A 98 -15.75 -15.73 -47.97
C LEU A 98 -15.72 -17.02 -47.11
N PRO A 99 -14.99 -18.07 -47.55
CA PRO A 99 -15.44 -19.44 -47.42
C PRO A 99 -14.94 -20.19 -46.16
N SER A 100 -15.82 -21.07 -45.68
CA SER A 100 -15.58 -22.35 -45.00
C SER A 100 -14.15 -22.63 -44.50
N LEU A 101 -13.96 -22.52 -43.18
CA LEU A 101 -12.91 -23.25 -42.46
C LEU A 101 -13.54 -24.09 -41.34
N ARG A 102 -13.20 -25.38 -41.40
CA ARG A 102 -13.77 -26.49 -40.64
C ARG A 102 -13.77 -26.23 -39.14
N VAL A 103 -14.93 -26.45 -38.53
CA VAL A 103 -15.08 -26.61 -37.07
C VAL A 103 -14.30 -27.86 -36.65
N PHE A 104 -13.14 -27.66 -36.04
CA PHE A 104 -12.54 -28.67 -35.16
C PHE A 104 -13.09 -28.46 -33.76
N ARG A 105 -13.96 -29.37 -33.33
CA ARG A 105 -14.24 -29.64 -31.92
C ARG A 105 -12.97 -30.21 -31.30
N GLY A 106 -12.33 -29.45 -30.42
CA GLY A 106 -11.36 -29.90 -29.41
C GLY A 106 -11.57 -28.97 -28.21
N GLY A 107 -11.97 -29.44 -27.05
CA GLY A 107 -11.09 -30.21 -26.15
C GLY A 107 -10.23 -29.19 -25.40
N GLY A 108 -10.55 -28.96 -24.11
CA GLY A 108 -9.89 -27.95 -23.28
C GLY A 108 -8.37 -28.03 -23.31
N ALA A 109 -7.69 -26.89 -23.40
CA ALA A 109 -6.24 -26.80 -23.35
C ALA A 109 -5.79 -25.52 -22.64
N ALA A 110 -4.83 -25.70 -21.75
CA ALA A 110 -4.14 -24.70 -20.94
C ALA A 110 -3.49 -23.57 -21.76
N GLY A 111 -3.22 -22.44 -21.09
CA GLY A 111 -2.68 -21.21 -21.66
C GLY A 111 -1.42 -21.41 -22.52
N LYS A 112 -1.43 -20.84 -23.72
CA LYS A 112 -0.27 -20.81 -24.62
C LYS A 112 0.73 -19.76 -24.11
N HIS A 113 1.69 -20.17 -23.29
CA HIS A 113 2.85 -19.34 -22.93
C HIS A 113 3.84 -19.31 -24.10
N THR A 114 3.73 -18.30 -24.97
CA THR A 114 4.64 -18.12 -26.12
C THR A 114 5.84 -17.24 -25.77
N LEU A 115 7.00 -17.52 -26.38
CA LEU A 115 8.22 -16.70 -26.31
C LEU A 115 8.11 -15.37 -27.09
N THR A 116 6.89 -14.97 -27.44
CA THR A 116 6.57 -13.84 -28.29
C THR A 116 5.60 -12.89 -27.58
N THR A 117 5.51 -11.66 -28.06
CA THR A 117 4.54 -10.65 -27.63
C THR A 117 3.83 -10.06 -28.85
N THR A 118 2.64 -9.50 -28.65
CA THR A 118 1.91 -8.72 -29.64
C THR A 118 2.33 -7.25 -29.68
N LYS A 119 3.21 -6.80 -28.77
CA LYS A 119 3.60 -5.38 -28.62
C LYS A 119 4.69 -4.95 -29.60
N CYS A 120 5.65 -5.83 -29.88
CA CYS A 120 6.73 -5.58 -30.84
C CYS A 120 7.36 -6.90 -31.33
N SER A 121 8.17 -6.82 -32.38
CA SER A 121 8.88 -7.97 -32.96
C SER A 121 10.34 -8.11 -32.52
N LYS A 122 10.93 -7.05 -31.94
CA LYS A 122 12.32 -7.00 -31.48
C LYS A 122 12.41 -6.21 -30.18
N SER A 123 13.33 -6.59 -29.31
CA SER A 123 13.64 -5.83 -28.11
C SER A 123 14.25 -4.47 -28.44
N TYR A 124 14.07 -3.51 -27.53
CA TYR A 124 14.63 -2.17 -27.61
C TYR A 124 16.16 -2.18 -27.65
N THR A 125 16.79 -3.12 -26.94
CA THR A 125 18.24 -3.36 -27.02
C THR A 125 18.54 -4.79 -27.45
N PRO A 126 19.49 -5.03 -28.39
CA PRO A 126 19.83 -6.39 -28.84
C PRO A 126 20.35 -7.34 -27.74
N ALA A 127 20.84 -6.78 -26.63
CA ALA A 127 21.36 -7.54 -25.49
C ALA A 127 20.26 -8.07 -24.55
N THR A 128 19.02 -7.56 -24.67
CA THR A 128 17.88 -8.03 -23.88
C THR A 128 17.05 -9.02 -24.68
N PRO A 129 16.58 -10.12 -24.07
CA PRO A 129 15.59 -10.98 -24.72
C PRO A 129 14.27 -10.23 -24.87
N LEU A 130 13.46 -10.59 -25.87
CA LEU A 130 12.16 -9.94 -26.12
C LEU A 130 11.20 -10.08 -24.93
N ILE A 131 11.21 -11.25 -24.28
CA ILE A 131 10.38 -11.59 -23.12
C ILE A 131 11.25 -12.04 -21.96
N GLN A 132 10.92 -11.55 -20.76
CA GLN A 132 11.52 -11.97 -19.50
C GLN A 132 10.44 -12.30 -18.47
N TYR A 133 10.79 -13.17 -17.53
CA TYR A 133 9.97 -13.44 -16.35
C TYR A 133 10.77 -13.09 -15.10
N ALA A 134 10.07 -12.75 -14.03
CA ALA A 134 10.63 -12.61 -12.70
C ALA A 134 9.66 -13.18 -11.67
N LEU A 135 10.20 -13.85 -10.65
CA LEU A 135 9.44 -14.46 -9.56
C LEU A 135 9.74 -13.72 -8.27
N MET A 136 8.68 -13.34 -7.55
CA MET A 136 8.79 -12.76 -6.22
C MET A 136 7.89 -13.51 -5.27
N ILE A 137 8.46 -13.96 -4.15
CA ILE A 137 7.70 -14.47 -3.02
C ILE A 137 7.67 -13.42 -1.91
N ASP A 138 6.47 -12.93 -1.61
CA ASP A 138 6.18 -12.15 -0.41
C ASP A 138 5.87 -13.12 0.74
N ALA A 139 6.75 -13.17 1.72
CA ALA A 139 6.55 -13.92 2.95
C ALA A 139 5.96 -13.01 4.05
N GLY A 140 4.65 -12.79 3.95
CA GLY A 140 3.84 -12.06 4.94
C GLY A 140 3.66 -12.80 6.27
N SER A 141 3.19 -12.08 7.29
CA SER A 141 2.91 -12.65 8.61
C SER A 141 1.70 -13.60 8.63
N THR A 142 0.66 -13.30 7.85
CA THR A 142 -0.59 -14.07 7.80
C THR A 142 -0.59 -15.15 6.72
N GLY A 143 0.29 -15.02 5.72
CA GLY A 143 0.38 -15.90 4.55
C GLY A 143 1.55 -15.51 3.67
N SER A 144 1.97 -16.43 2.80
CA SER A 144 2.96 -16.17 1.76
C SER A 144 2.28 -16.09 0.39
N ARG A 145 2.85 -15.34 -0.55
CA ARG A 145 2.29 -15.07 -1.87
C ARG A 145 3.38 -15.18 -2.93
N ILE A 146 3.04 -15.67 -4.12
CA ILE A 146 3.92 -15.63 -5.29
C ILE A 146 3.34 -14.76 -6.38
N HIS A 147 4.23 -13.99 -6.99
CA HIS A 147 3.98 -13.24 -8.20
C HIS A 147 4.87 -13.82 -9.30
N VAL A 148 4.24 -14.24 -10.40
CA VAL A 148 4.92 -14.64 -11.63
C VAL A 148 4.68 -13.52 -12.65
N TYR A 149 5.67 -12.65 -12.79
CA TYR A 149 5.58 -11.52 -13.71
C TYR A 149 6.12 -11.89 -15.08
N ARG A 150 5.44 -11.43 -16.13
CA ARG A 150 5.88 -11.53 -17.52
C ARG A 150 6.05 -10.15 -18.10
N PHE A 151 7.25 -9.83 -18.59
CA PHE A 151 7.60 -8.53 -19.16
C PHE A 151 7.98 -8.66 -20.63
N ASN A 152 7.71 -7.61 -21.40
CA ASN A 152 8.34 -7.38 -22.69
C ASN A 152 9.40 -6.27 -22.60
N ASN A 153 10.41 -6.35 -23.46
CA ASN A 153 11.45 -5.33 -23.59
C ASN A 153 11.28 -4.50 -24.87
N CYS A 154 10.05 -4.14 -25.23
CA CYS A 154 9.77 -3.36 -26.45
C CYS A 154 10.18 -1.88 -26.34
N GLY A 155 10.18 -1.35 -25.12
CA GLY A 155 10.54 0.04 -24.82
C GLY A 155 11.85 0.13 -24.04
N GLN A 156 12.21 1.37 -23.69
CA GLN A 156 13.36 1.64 -22.83
C GLN A 156 13.21 0.97 -21.46
N THR A 157 12.04 1.09 -20.84
CA THR A 157 11.73 0.40 -19.57
C THR A 157 10.95 -0.88 -19.89
N PRO A 158 11.23 -2.02 -19.22
CA PRO A 158 10.43 -3.23 -19.37
C PRO A 158 8.94 -2.96 -19.08
N GLU A 159 8.05 -3.43 -19.95
CA GLU A 159 6.60 -3.30 -19.81
C GLU A 159 6.02 -4.61 -19.27
N LEU A 160 5.25 -4.53 -18.19
CA LEU A 160 4.52 -5.65 -17.61
C LEU A 160 3.38 -6.06 -18.55
N GLU A 161 3.40 -7.30 -19.02
CA GLU A 161 2.35 -7.86 -19.87
C GLU A 161 1.32 -8.68 -19.10
N ASP A 162 1.78 -9.41 -18.08
CA ASP A 162 0.92 -10.30 -17.31
C ASP A 162 1.49 -10.57 -15.91
N GLU A 163 0.58 -10.87 -14.99
CA GLU A 163 0.88 -11.26 -13.61
C GLU A 163 0.00 -12.46 -13.22
N VAL A 164 0.66 -13.55 -12.84
CA VAL A 164 -0.01 -14.65 -12.13
C VAL A 164 0.26 -14.54 -10.64
N PHE A 165 -0.81 -14.45 -9.87
CA PHE A 165 -0.78 -14.26 -8.42
C PHE A 165 -1.40 -15.44 -7.68
N LYS A 166 -0.74 -15.91 -6.62
CA LYS A 166 -1.29 -16.94 -5.71
C LYS A 166 -0.85 -16.74 -4.27
N THR A 167 -1.78 -16.91 -3.33
CA THR A 167 -1.54 -16.91 -1.87
C THR A 167 -1.60 -18.32 -1.30
N THR A 168 -0.91 -18.55 -0.19
CA THR A 168 -1.07 -19.75 0.65
C THR A 168 -2.50 -19.86 1.19
N ILE A 169 -2.93 -21.08 1.48
CA ILE A 169 -4.26 -21.33 2.05
C ILE A 169 -4.25 -20.88 3.52
N PRO A 170 -5.17 -19.99 3.96
CA PRO A 170 -5.26 -19.57 5.35
C PRO A 170 -5.52 -20.76 6.30
N ARG A 171 -4.89 -20.75 7.47
CA ARG A 171 -5.07 -21.75 8.53
C ARG A 171 -5.14 -21.11 9.91
N PRO A 172 -5.83 -21.75 10.89
CA PRO A 172 -5.73 -21.36 12.29
C PRO A 172 -4.26 -21.31 12.75
N GLY A 173 -3.86 -20.24 13.42
CA GLY A 173 -2.47 -20.01 13.82
C GLY A 173 -1.59 -19.33 12.75
N GLY A 174 -2.13 -19.02 11.57
CA GLY A 174 -1.44 -18.33 10.48
C GLY A 174 -0.90 -19.27 9.41
N SER A 175 -0.52 -18.71 8.26
CA SER A 175 0.07 -19.47 7.15
C SER A 175 1.27 -18.77 6.50
N GLY A 176 1.81 -17.77 7.19
CA GLY A 176 3.09 -17.13 6.85
C GLY A 176 4.27 -17.94 7.39
N LEU A 177 5.48 -17.60 6.97
CA LEU A 177 6.68 -18.31 7.44
C LEU A 177 6.84 -18.28 8.96
N SER A 178 6.41 -17.19 9.61
CA SER A 178 6.53 -17.02 11.06
C SER A 178 5.62 -17.95 11.88
N SER A 179 4.56 -18.53 11.29
CA SER A 179 3.65 -19.43 12.03
C SER A 179 4.26 -20.80 12.32
N TYR A 180 5.37 -21.13 11.67
CA TYR A 180 6.06 -22.42 11.81
C TYR A 180 7.05 -22.47 12.97
N LYS A 181 7.35 -21.31 13.60
CA LYS A 181 8.22 -21.21 14.77
C LYS A 181 9.56 -21.94 14.56
N GLU A 182 9.80 -23.04 15.28
CA GLU A 182 11.05 -23.80 15.23
C GLU A 182 11.13 -24.78 14.02
N ASP A 183 10.02 -25.04 13.32
CA ASP A 183 9.95 -25.94 12.16
C ASP A 183 10.33 -25.23 10.84
N SER A 184 11.63 -24.99 10.67
CA SER A 184 12.17 -24.31 9.48
C SER A 184 11.93 -25.07 8.17
N GLU A 185 11.93 -26.41 8.21
CA GLU A 185 11.69 -27.25 7.04
C GLU A 185 10.21 -27.23 6.62
N GLY A 186 9.29 -27.27 7.58
CA GLY A 186 7.86 -27.06 7.34
C GLY A 186 7.56 -25.68 6.75
N ALA A 187 8.25 -24.65 7.25
CA ALA A 187 8.16 -23.29 6.71
C ALA A 187 8.59 -23.24 5.23
N ALA A 188 9.73 -23.86 4.89
CA ALA A 188 10.19 -23.92 3.50
C ALA A 188 9.24 -24.72 2.60
N LYS A 189 8.78 -25.91 3.04
CA LYS A 189 7.81 -26.75 2.31
C LYS A 189 6.47 -26.05 2.06
N SER A 190 6.08 -25.12 2.93
CA SER A 190 4.86 -24.34 2.75
C SER A 190 4.80 -23.57 1.42
N LEU A 191 5.97 -23.23 0.86
CA LEU A 191 6.09 -22.48 -0.39
C LEU A 191 5.93 -23.37 -1.64
N ASP A 192 5.91 -24.70 -1.51
CA ASP A 192 5.83 -25.62 -2.66
C ASP A 192 4.59 -25.39 -3.52
N MET A 193 3.45 -25.12 -2.87
CA MET A 193 2.20 -24.84 -3.57
C MET A 193 2.29 -23.56 -4.41
N LEU A 194 3.13 -22.61 -4.00
CA LEU A 194 3.39 -21.38 -4.73
C LEU A 194 4.37 -21.63 -5.87
N MET A 195 5.44 -22.37 -5.61
CA MET A 195 6.42 -22.73 -6.62
C MET A 195 5.83 -23.60 -7.74
N LYS A 196 4.80 -24.40 -7.43
CA LYS A 196 4.02 -25.09 -8.47
C LYS A 196 3.40 -24.11 -9.47
N VAL A 197 2.90 -22.96 -9.01
CA VAL A 197 2.34 -21.92 -9.89
C VAL A 197 3.43 -21.37 -10.82
N ALA A 198 4.63 -21.10 -10.31
CA ALA A 198 5.75 -20.67 -11.16
C ALA A 198 6.14 -21.74 -12.19
N MET A 199 6.20 -23.02 -11.79
CA MET A 199 6.52 -24.12 -12.68
C MET A 199 5.49 -24.32 -13.80
N ASP A 200 4.22 -24.07 -13.51
CA ASP A 200 3.11 -24.22 -14.45
C ASP A 200 3.01 -23.03 -15.43
N ASN A 201 3.46 -21.82 -15.04
CA ASN A 201 3.26 -20.59 -15.81
C ASN A 201 4.52 -20.03 -16.51
N VAL A 202 5.72 -20.47 -16.13
CA VAL A 202 6.97 -20.08 -16.84
C VAL A 202 7.29 -21.13 -17.90
N PRO A 203 7.50 -20.74 -19.19
CA PRO A 203 7.91 -21.68 -20.24
C PRO A 203 9.19 -22.43 -19.90
N GLU A 204 9.25 -23.73 -20.22
CA GLU A 204 10.40 -24.59 -19.95
C GLU A 204 11.75 -23.98 -20.37
N PRO A 205 11.89 -23.38 -21.58
CA PRO A 205 13.17 -22.79 -22.02
C PRO A 205 13.60 -21.56 -21.20
N LEU A 206 12.68 -20.92 -20.47
CA LEU A 206 12.95 -19.70 -19.71
C LEU A 206 13.16 -19.97 -18.22
N LYS A 207 12.78 -21.13 -17.69
CA LYS A 207 12.86 -21.44 -16.25
C LYS A 207 14.27 -21.26 -15.70
N SER A 208 15.29 -21.75 -16.40
CA SER A 208 16.69 -21.63 -16.00
C SER A 208 17.24 -20.20 -16.02
N CYS A 209 16.54 -19.26 -16.67
CA CYS A 209 16.90 -17.84 -16.77
C CYS A 209 15.86 -16.91 -16.13
N THR A 210 14.94 -17.46 -15.32
CA THR A 210 13.89 -16.69 -14.66
C THR A 210 14.25 -16.51 -13.18
N PRO A 211 14.72 -15.32 -12.76
CA PRO A 211 15.14 -15.09 -11.39
C PRO A 211 14.00 -15.25 -10.39
N ILE A 212 14.34 -15.73 -9.20
CA ILE A 212 13.47 -15.72 -8.03
C ILE A 212 14.13 -14.99 -6.86
N ALA A 213 13.32 -14.24 -6.12
CA ALA A 213 13.68 -13.72 -4.80
C ALA A 213 12.53 -13.95 -3.80
N VAL A 214 12.89 -14.04 -2.52
CA VAL A 214 11.96 -14.13 -1.39
C VAL A 214 12.25 -12.97 -0.44
N LYS A 215 11.22 -12.20 -0.12
CA LYS A 215 11.33 -11.15 0.90
C LYS A 215 10.32 -11.43 2.00
N ALA A 216 10.82 -11.58 3.22
CA ALA A 216 10.00 -11.66 4.41
C ALA A 216 9.76 -10.27 5.01
N THR A 217 8.56 -10.06 5.55
CA THR A 217 8.15 -8.77 6.14
C THR A 217 8.29 -8.76 7.66
N ALA A 218 7.68 -7.77 8.33
CA ALA A 218 7.78 -7.56 9.78
C ALA A 218 7.43 -8.80 10.64
N GLY A 219 6.59 -9.72 10.15
CA GLY A 219 6.20 -10.93 10.87
C GLY A 219 7.38 -11.83 11.22
N LEU A 220 8.30 -12.04 10.28
CA LEU A 220 9.48 -12.88 10.52
C LEU A 220 10.46 -12.20 11.48
N ARG A 221 10.68 -10.88 11.34
CA ARG A 221 11.55 -10.09 12.24
C ARG A 221 11.23 -10.29 13.73
N LYS A 222 9.95 -10.46 14.06
CA LYS A 222 9.46 -10.62 15.44
C LYS A 222 9.86 -11.95 16.09
N LEU A 223 10.22 -12.98 15.32
CA LEU A 223 10.69 -14.26 15.90
C LEU A 223 12.09 -14.14 16.53
N GLY A 224 12.79 -13.03 16.30
CA GLY A 224 14.19 -12.87 16.67
C GLY A 224 15.14 -13.36 15.58
N PRO A 225 16.41 -12.93 15.65
CA PRO A 225 17.37 -13.10 14.56
C PRO A 225 17.70 -14.58 14.29
N GLU A 226 17.82 -15.40 15.32
CA GLU A 226 18.22 -16.81 15.16
C GLU A 226 17.17 -17.65 14.43
N LEU A 227 15.91 -17.58 14.85
CA LEU A 227 14.82 -18.33 14.23
C LEU A 227 14.52 -17.82 12.82
N SER A 228 14.54 -16.50 12.62
CA SER A 228 14.35 -15.89 11.29
C SER A 228 15.40 -16.42 10.31
N GLU A 229 16.67 -16.38 10.71
CA GLU A 229 17.79 -16.81 9.87
C GLU A 229 17.72 -18.31 9.54
N ARG A 230 17.33 -19.15 10.51
CA ARG A 230 17.13 -20.59 10.27
C ARG A 230 16.04 -20.85 9.22
N ILE A 231 14.90 -20.16 9.31
CA ILE A 231 13.82 -20.28 8.35
C ILE A 231 14.28 -19.81 6.95
N LEU A 232 14.95 -18.66 6.85
CA LEU A 232 15.44 -18.13 5.58
C LEU A 232 16.44 -19.07 4.91
N LYS A 233 17.36 -19.67 5.69
CA LYS A 233 18.29 -20.69 5.19
C LYS A 233 17.59 -21.93 4.65
N ALA A 234 16.57 -22.44 5.34
CA ALA A 234 15.78 -23.57 4.87
C ALA A 234 15.04 -23.24 3.56
N VAL A 235 14.47 -22.03 3.46
CA VAL A 235 13.82 -21.54 2.23
C VAL A 235 14.83 -21.46 1.08
N ARG A 236 16.00 -20.85 1.28
CA ARG A 236 17.08 -20.78 0.29
C ARG A 236 17.48 -22.16 -0.20
N HIS A 237 17.83 -23.06 0.73
CA HIS A 237 18.26 -24.42 0.42
C HIS A 237 17.21 -25.16 -0.42
N ARG A 238 15.93 -25.03 -0.07
CA ARG A 238 14.84 -25.64 -0.81
C ARG A 238 14.68 -25.07 -2.22
N LEU A 239 14.75 -23.75 -2.38
CA LEU A 239 14.64 -23.11 -3.69
C LEU A 239 15.80 -23.47 -4.62
N GLU A 240 17.01 -23.56 -4.09
CA GLU A 240 18.20 -23.90 -4.87
C GLU A 240 18.22 -25.36 -5.32
N THR A 241 17.73 -26.28 -4.47
CA THR A 241 17.81 -27.74 -4.71
C THR A 241 16.59 -28.33 -5.43
N GLN A 242 15.40 -27.80 -5.20
CA GLN A 242 14.15 -28.40 -5.72
C GLN A 242 13.66 -27.75 -7.02
N TYR A 243 14.13 -26.54 -7.37
CA TYR A 243 13.57 -25.76 -8.48
C TYR A 243 14.63 -25.26 -9.47
N PRO A 244 14.27 -25.17 -10.77
CA PRO A 244 15.20 -24.78 -11.84
C PRO A 244 15.47 -23.27 -11.90
N PHE A 245 14.75 -22.46 -11.14
CA PHE A 245 14.87 -21.01 -11.15
C PHE A 245 16.19 -20.54 -10.51
N PRO A 246 16.96 -19.64 -11.14
CA PRO A 246 18.11 -19.01 -10.51
C PRO A 246 17.67 -18.13 -9.34
N LEU A 247 18.14 -18.48 -8.14
CA LEU A 247 17.93 -17.69 -6.94
C LEU A 247 18.95 -16.54 -6.92
N VAL A 248 18.50 -15.35 -6.55
CA VAL A 248 19.38 -14.22 -6.31
C VAL A 248 20.35 -14.54 -5.16
N ASP A 249 21.60 -14.13 -5.29
CA ASP A 249 22.64 -14.38 -4.29
C ASP A 249 22.38 -13.61 -2.97
N ASP A 250 23.12 -13.94 -1.93
CA ASP A 250 22.98 -13.29 -0.62
C ASP A 250 23.41 -11.82 -0.62
N GLN A 251 24.37 -11.43 -1.46
CA GLN A 251 24.87 -10.05 -1.51
C GLN A 251 23.83 -9.08 -2.08
N HIS A 252 22.88 -9.60 -2.85
CA HIS A 252 21.76 -8.88 -3.45
C HIS A 252 20.41 -9.25 -2.78
N GLY A 253 20.46 -9.96 -1.64
CA GLY A 253 19.28 -10.19 -0.80
C GLY A 253 18.28 -11.18 -1.37
N GLY A 254 18.71 -12.28 -2.01
CA GLY A 254 17.77 -13.18 -2.67
C GLY A 254 16.76 -13.90 -1.76
N VAL A 255 17.12 -14.16 -0.50
CA VAL A 255 16.20 -14.63 0.54
C VAL A 255 16.52 -13.85 1.80
N GLU A 256 15.74 -12.81 2.09
CA GLU A 256 16.03 -11.93 3.22
C GLU A 256 14.76 -11.40 3.89
N VAL A 257 14.94 -10.83 5.07
CA VAL A 257 13.95 -9.90 5.61
C VAL A 257 14.17 -8.54 4.96
N MET A 258 13.20 -8.06 4.19
CA MET A 258 13.25 -6.72 3.59
C MET A 258 13.23 -5.66 4.68
N ASP A 259 13.83 -4.48 4.49
CA ASP A 259 13.66 -3.32 5.38
C ASP A 259 12.26 -2.69 5.15
N GLY A 260 11.62 -2.16 6.21
CA GLY A 260 10.35 -1.44 6.06
C GLY A 260 10.48 -0.18 5.18
N LYS A 261 11.67 0.43 5.14
CA LYS A 261 12.01 1.50 4.20
C LYS A 261 11.86 1.06 2.74
N ASP A 262 12.44 -0.08 2.41
CA ASP A 262 12.43 -0.62 1.05
C ASP A 262 11.02 -1.08 0.67
N GLU A 263 10.27 -1.68 1.60
CA GLU A 263 8.86 -2.05 1.42
C GLU A 263 8.03 -0.88 0.88
N GLY A 264 8.09 0.28 1.55
CA GLY A 264 7.37 1.47 1.13
C GLY A 264 7.82 1.98 -0.25
N VAL A 265 9.13 2.06 -0.49
CA VAL A 265 9.67 2.58 -1.77
C VAL A 265 9.28 1.67 -2.94
N TYR A 266 9.37 0.36 -2.77
CA TYR A 266 8.96 -0.59 -3.81
C TYR A 266 7.45 -0.55 -4.06
N ALA A 267 6.62 -0.32 -3.03
CA ALA A 267 5.19 -0.09 -3.22
C ALA A 267 4.90 1.21 -3.99
N TRP A 268 5.67 2.27 -3.74
CA TRP A 268 5.61 3.52 -4.50
C TRP A 268 6.01 3.32 -5.97
N ILE A 269 7.08 2.56 -6.24
CA ILE A 269 7.51 2.21 -7.61
C ILE A 269 6.39 1.44 -8.32
N THR A 270 5.86 0.39 -7.70
CA THR A 270 4.75 -0.41 -8.26
C THR A 270 3.58 0.45 -8.67
N THR A 271 3.12 1.31 -7.77
CA THR A 271 1.94 2.15 -7.97
C THR A 271 2.14 3.11 -9.13
N ASN A 272 3.25 3.86 -9.10
CA ASN A 272 3.53 4.86 -10.11
C ASN A 272 3.88 4.22 -11.46
N TYR A 273 4.50 3.04 -11.48
CA TYR A 273 4.76 2.28 -12.69
C TYR A 273 3.45 1.82 -13.34
N LEU A 274 2.53 1.23 -12.56
CA LEU A 274 1.24 0.77 -13.06
C LEU A 274 0.34 1.93 -13.51
N LEU A 275 0.40 3.08 -12.85
CA LEU A 275 -0.27 4.31 -13.30
C LEU A 275 0.35 4.88 -14.58
N GLY A 276 1.61 4.59 -14.87
CA GLY A 276 2.37 5.19 -15.97
C GLY A 276 2.95 6.56 -15.62
N ASN A 277 3.05 6.89 -14.33
CA ASN A 277 3.66 8.13 -13.83
C ASN A 277 5.20 8.08 -13.88
N ILE A 278 5.78 6.86 -13.89
CA ILE A 278 7.22 6.61 -14.04
C ILE A 278 7.49 5.56 -15.11
N GLY A 279 8.72 5.51 -15.62
CA GLY A 279 9.14 4.55 -16.66
C GLY A 279 8.75 4.94 -18.10
N GLY A 280 7.87 5.92 -18.26
CA GLY A 280 7.55 6.57 -19.53
C GLY A 280 8.33 7.87 -19.77
N PRO A 281 8.26 8.44 -20.99
CA PRO A 281 8.97 9.67 -21.34
C PRO A 281 8.37 10.95 -20.69
N ALA A 282 7.12 10.89 -20.23
CA ALA A 282 6.44 12.01 -19.61
C ALA A 282 6.86 12.20 -18.15
N LYS A 283 7.13 13.45 -17.75
CA LYS A 283 7.39 13.81 -16.34
C LYS A 283 6.09 14.09 -15.60
N THR A 284 5.27 13.06 -15.43
CA THR A 284 4.00 13.15 -14.72
C THR A 284 4.24 13.27 -13.20
N PRO A 285 3.45 14.07 -12.46
CA PRO A 285 3.43 14.01 -11.00
C PRO A 285 3.15 12.60 -10.50
N THR A 286 3.81 12.21 -9.43
CA THR A 286 3.69 10.87 -8.86
C THR A 286 2.61 10.83 -7.78
N ALA A 287 2.03 9.65 -7.56
CA ALA A 287 1.11 9.40 -6.48
C ALA A 287 1.86 9.02 -5.20
N ALA A 288 1.29 9.33 -4.05
CA ALA A 288 1.77 8.86 -2.75
C ALA A 288 1.20 7.49 -2.41
N VAL A 289 1.95 6.74 -1.60
CA VAL A 289 1.57 5.42 -1.11
C VAL A 289 1.59 5.40 0.41
N PHE A 290 0.50 4.89 0.98
CA PHE A 290 0.34 4.63 2.40
C PHE A 290 -0.07 3.18 2.57
N ASP A 291 0.80 2.37 3.15
CA ASP A 291 0.58 0.94 3.31
C ASP A 291 0.39 0.61 4.78
N LEU A 292 -0.81 0.13 5.15
CA LEU A 292 -1.10 -0.28 6.51
C LEU A 292 -1.02 -1.80 6.60
N GLY A 293 0.17 -2.29 6.97
CA GLY A 293 0.42 -3.69 7.27
C GLY A 293 -0.02 -4.09 8.69
N GLY A 294 0.28 -5.33 9.07
CA GLY A 294 -0.07 -5.83 10.41
C GLY A 294 0.87 -5.33 11.51
N GLY A 295 2.17 -5.27 11.22
CA GLY A 295 3.21 -4.90 12.18
C GLY A 295 3.72 -3.45 12.06
N SER A 296 3.53 -2.82 10.91
CA SER A 296 4.00 -1.47 10.60
C SER A 296 3.05 -0.78 9.63
N THR A 297 3.22 0.54 9.50
CA THR A 297 2.62 1.35 8.44
C THR A 297 3.71 2.14 7.71
N GLN A 298 3.64 2.18 6.38
CA GLN A 298 4.62 2.86 5.54
C GLN A 298 3.98 4.06 4.84
N ILE A 299 4.77 5.10 4.64
CA ILE A 299 4.42 6.31 3.89
C ILE A 299 5.55 6.64 2.92
N VAL A 300 5.21 6.83 1.64
CA VAL A 300 6.17 7.28 0.62
C VAL A 300 5.52 8.27 -0.35
N PHE A 301 6.17 9.41 -0.58
CA PHE A 301 5.74 10.41 -1.56
C PHE A 301 6.92 11.25 -2.08
N GLU A 302 6.73 11.90 -3.22
CA GLU A 302 7.68 12.87 -3.80
C GLU A 302 7.20 14.29 -3.44
N PRO A 303 7.66 14.91 -2.34
CA PRO A 303 7.24 16.25 -1.98
C PRO A 303 7.75 17.27 -2.98
N THR A 304 6.91 18.26 -3.25
CA THR A 304 7.28 19.47 -3.97
C THR A 304 7.48 20.61 -2.98
N PHE A 305 8.55 21.39 -3.16
CA PHE A 305 8.85 22.55 -2.30
C PHE A 305 8.68 23.83 -3.14
N PRO A 306 7.44 24.30 -3.36
CA PRO A 306 7.24 25.57 -4.01
C PRO A 306 7.83 26.68 -3.13
N LEU A 307 8.52 27.64 -3.76
CA LEU A 307 8.98 28.86 -3.08
C LEU A 307 7.74 29.60 -2.57
N ALA A 308 7.49 29.51 -1.27
CA ALA A 308 6.40 30.26 -0.64
C ALA A 308 6.78 31.75 -0.59
N ALA A 309 5.86 32.64 -0.99
CA ALA A 309 6.08 34.08 -1.05
C ALA A 309 6.39 34.73 0.31
N ASP A 310 6.13 34.02 1.41
CA ASP A 310 6.25 34.43 2.80
C ASP A 310 7.42 33.76 3.55
N GLY A 311 8.27 32.97 2.88
CA GLY A 311 9.54 32.49 3.42
C GLY A 311 9.45 31.43 4.53
N GLY A 312 8.26 30.84 4.75
CA GLY A 312 8.03 29.83 5.79
C GLY A 312 8.34 28.38 5.39
N MET A 313 8.52 28.09 4.11
CA MET A 313 8.73 26.72 3.60
C MET A 313 10.22 26.43 3.35
N PRO A 314 10.73 25.24 3.73
CA PRO A 314 12.08 24.85 3.35
C PRO A 314 12.19 24.73 1.82
N GLU A 315 13.29 25.19 1.26
CA GLU A 315 13.55 25.15 -0.19
C GLU A 315 13.75 23.72 -0.73
N LYS A 316 14.03 22.77 0.15
CA LYS A 316 14.29 21.36 -0.17
C LYS A 316 14.02 20.45 1.02
N MET A 317 13.94 19.15 0.74
CA MET A 317 13.88 18.11 1.76
C MET A 317 15.10 18.18 2.67
N LYS A 318 14.89 18.00 3.98
CA LYS A 318 15.99 17.90 4.95
C LYS A 318 16.77 16.62 4.70
N GLU A 319 18.05 16.62 5.07
CA GLU A 319 18.86 15.41 4.99
C GLU A 319 18.51 14.48 6.17
N GLY A 320 18.58 13.18 5.93
CA GLY A 320 18.34 12.15 6.94
C GLY A 320 17.85 10.85 6.32
N ASP A 321 17.63 9.83 7.15
CA ASP A 321 17.27 8.49 6.68
C ASP A 321 15.94 8.45 5.91
N HIS A 322 15.05 9.41 6.19
CA HIS A 322 13.76 9.62 5.53
C HIS A 322 13.87 10.05 4.06
N LYS A 323 15.00 10.63 3.67
CA LYS A 323 15.24 11.05 2.29
C LYS A 323 15.75 9.87 1.47
N TYR A 324 15.14 9.65 0.32
CA TYR A 324 15.49 8.55 -0.58
C TYR A 324 15.70 9.05 -2.01
N GLU A 325 16.90 8.85 -2.52
CA GLU A 325 17.23 9.16 -3.92
C GLU A 325 17.01 7.91 -4.77
N LEU A 326 16.15 8.02 -5.77
CA LEU A 326 15.81 6.96 -6.70
C LEU A 326 16.02 7.44 -8.13
N SER A 327 16.77 6.68 -8.92
CA SER A 327 16.81 6.85 -10.38
C SER A 327 16.02 5.72 -11.01
N PHE A 328 14.94 6.04 -11.73
CA PHE A 328 14.08 5.07 -12.40
C PHE A 328 13.68 5.55 -13.79
N GLY A 329 13.86 4.70 -14.81
CA GLY A 329 13.45 5.04 -16.19
C GLY A 329 14.09 6.32 -16.74
N GLY A 330 15.32 6.64 -16.32
CA GLY A 330 16.03 7.86 -16.73
C GLY A 330 15.57 9.15 -16.05
N ARG A 331 14.74 9.07 -15.01
CA ARG A 331 14.33 10.19 -14.16
C ARG A 331 14.83 9.96 -12.73
N ASP A 332 15.32 11.03 -12.12
CA ASP A 332 15.69 11.05 -10.70
C ASP A 332 14.52 11.58 -9.87
N PHE A 333 14.34 10.97 -8.70
CA PHE A 333 13.30 11.28 -7.73
C PHE A 333 13.92 11.39 -6.35
N THR A 334 13.50 12.40 -5.61
CA THR A 334 13.81 12.54 -4.17
C THR A 334 12.52 12.27 -3.40
N LEU A 335 12.42 11.08 -2.83
CA LEU A 335 11.24 10.63 -2.10
C LEU A 335 11.43 10.85 -0.60
N TYR A 336 10.35 11.26 0.06
CA TYR A 336 10.21 11.05 1.49
C TYR A 336 9.73 9.62 1.70
N GLN A 337 10.36 8.90 2.62
CA GLN A 337 9.93 7.58 3.03
C GLN A 337 10.01 7.44 4.56
N HIS A 338 9.05 6.74 5.15
CA HIS A 338 9.18 6.26 6.51
C HIS A 338 8.37 4.98 6.75
N SER A 339 8.82 4.17 7.69
CA SER A 339 8.15 2.95 8.15
C SER A 339 7.98 2.99 9.67
N TYR A 340 6.75 3.16 10.14
CA TYR A 340 6.42 3.16 11.56
C TYR A 340 6.21 1.73 12.07
N LEU A 341 7.28 1.10 12.55
CA LEU A 341 7.21 -0.20 13.21
C LEU A 341 6.43 -0.10 14.53
N GLY A 342 5.51 -1.02 14.79
CA GLY A 342 4.63 -0.97 15.96
C GLY A 342 3.32 -0.18 15.74
N PHE A 343 3.09 0.29 14.51
CA PHE A 343 1.89 1.06 14.14
C PHE A 343 1.11 0.44 12.98
N GLY A 344 1.37 -0.83 12.66
CA GLY A 344 0.46 -1.61 11.81
C GLY A 344 -0.85 -1.92 12.52
N LEU A 345 -1.87 -2.38 11.80
CA LEU A 345 -3.22 -2.52 12.36
C LEU A 345 -3.29 -3.48 13.57
N MET A 346 -2.52 -4.57 13.55
CA MET A 346 -2.50 -5.51 14.68
C MET A 346 -1.78 -4.91 15.90
N GLU A 347 -0.73 -4.13 15.66
CA GLU A 347 -0.03 -3.41 16.73
C GLU A 347 -0.83 -2.25 17.28
N ALA A 348 -1.62 -1.56 16.44
CA ALA A 348 -2.55 -0.55 16.88
C ALA A 348 -3.56 -1.12 17.89
N ARG A 349 -4.13 -2.30 17.60
CA ARG A 349 -4.98 -3.04 18.56
C ARG A 349 -4.24 -3.33 19.86
N ASN A 350 -3.03 -3.90 19.77
CA ASN A 350 -2.21 -4.17 20.95
C ASN A 350 -1.94 -2.91 21.79
N ASN A 351 -1.59 -1.79 21.15
CA ASN A 351 -1.30 -0.52 21.81
C ASN A 351 -2.56 0.04 22.50
N LEU A 352 -3.72 -0.02 21.84
CA LEU A 352 -5.00 0.39 22.39
C LEU A 352 -5.43 -0.48 23.57
N HIS A 353 -5.28 -1.81 23.47
CA HIS A 353 -5.55 -2.73 24.56
C HIS A 353 -4.61 -2.50 25.75
N ARG A 354 -3.31 -2.26 25.49
CA ARG A 354 -2.34 -1.90 26.53
C ARG A 354 -2.73 -0.60 27.23
N LEU A 355 -3.22 0.40 26.48
CA LEU A 355 -3.70 1.65 27.05
C LEU A 355 -4.91 1.44 27.98
N VAL A 356 -5.85 0.54 27.64
CA VAL A 356 -6.96 0.16 28.52
C VAL A 356 -6.46 -0.46 29.83
N VAL A 357 -5.53 -1.42 29.72
CA VAL A 357 -4.91 -2.09 30.87
C VAL A 357 -4.17 -1.10 31.77
N GLN A 358 -3.36 -0.21 31.17
CA GLN A 358 -2.62 0.81 31.90
C GLN A 358 -3.55 1.77 32.64
N ASN A 359 -4.60 2.28 31.98
CA ASN A 359 -5.55 3.20 32.61
C ASN A 359 -6.26 2.55 33.80
N ALA A 360 -6.62 1.26 33.72
CA ALA A 360 -7.23 0.54 34.83
C ALA A 360 -6.26 0.33 36.00
N GLN A 361 -5.00 0.03 35.69
CA GLN A 361 -3.94 -0.10 36.68
C GLN A 361 -3.66 1.23 37.39
N ASP A 362 -3.61 2.34 36.65
CA ASP A 362 -3.37 3.68 37.19
C ASP A 362 -4.54 4.16 38.07
N ALA A 363 -5.78 3.78 37.71
CA ALA A 363 -6.97 4.09 38.48
C ALA A 363 -7.09 3.25 39.77
N ASN A 364 -6.42 2.09 39.85
CA ASN A 364 -6.51 1.16 40.98
C ASN A 364 -5.11 0.79 41.51
N PRO A 365 -4.34 1.76 42.04
CA PRO A 365 -2.99 1.51 42.51
C PRO A 365 -2.98 0.47 43.64
N GLY A 366 -2.17 -0.59 43.49
CA GLY A 366 -1.98 -1.63 44.50
C GLY A 366 -3.06 -2.72 44.56
N SER A 367 -4.06 -2.70 43.68
CA SER A 367 -5.05 -3.76 43.54
C SER A 367 -5.04 -4.33 42.12
N HIS A 368 -5.13 -5.66 42.00
CA HIS A 368 -5.28 -6.36 40.72
C HIS A 368 -6.68 -6.98 40.56
N SER A 369 -7.61 -6.73 41.48
CA SER A 369 -8.98 -7.28 41.44
C SER A 369 -9.78 -6.87 40.19
N TRP A 370 -9.39 -5.79 39.53
CA TRP A 370 -9.99 -5.35 38.26
C TRP A 370 -9.71 -6.33 37.11
N LEU A 371 -8.72 -7.23 37.23
CA LEU A 371 -8.46 -8.30 36.27
C LEU A 371 -9.56 -9.37 36.28
N ASP A 372 -10.25 -9.54 37.41
CA ASP A 372 -11.31 -10.54 37.57
C ASP A 372 -12.65 -10.09 36.96
N SER A 373 -12.75 -8.84 36.50
CA SER A 373 -13.96 -8.25 35.95
C SER A 373 -13.79 -7.84 34.49
N PRO A 374 -14.85 -7.92 33.65
CA PRO A 374 -14.80 -7.44 32.28
C PRO A 374 -14.44 -5.94 32.22
N MET A 375 -13.41 -5.61 31.44
CA MET A 375 -12.94 -4.24 31.26
C MET A 375 -13.70 -3.57 30.14
N THR A 376 -14.21 -2.36 30.36
CA THR A 376 -14.85 -1.59 29.29
C THR A 376 -13.80 -1.06 28.33
N ASN A 377 -13.91 -1.40 27.04
CA ASN A 377 -13.07 -0.88 25.97
C ASN A 377 -13.94 -0.14 24.94
N PRO A 378 -13.85 1.21 24.86
CA PRO A 378 -14.63 2.03 23.93
C PRO A 378 -14.44 1.72 22.44
N CYS A 379 -13.41 0.96 22.08
CA CYS A 379 -13.11 0.56 20.71
C CYS A 379 -13.66 -0.82 20.33
N ILE A 380 -14.20 -1.57 21.29
CA ILE A 380 -14.90 -2.84 21.00
C ILE A 380 -16.36 -2.52 20.69
N GLY A 381 -16.93 -3.21 19.70
CA GLY A 381 -18.32 -3.04 19.29
C GLY A 381 -19.31 -3.16 20.45
N VAL A 382 -20.39 -2.37 20.39
CA VAL A 382 -21.40 -2.25 21.46
C VAL A 382 -21.88 -3.61 21.95
N GLY A 383 -21.76 -3.84 23.26
CA GLY A 383 -22.18 -5.08 23.93
C GLY A 383 -21.43 -6.35 23.52
N LYS A 384 -20.39 -6.27 22.69
CA LYS A 384 -19.55 -7.41 22.32
C LYS A 384 -18.42 -7.57 23.32
N SER A 385 -18.03 -8.81 23.60
CA SER A 385 -16.92 -9.13 24.49
C SER A 385 -15.90 -10.00 23.78
N ARG A 386 -14.63 -9.87 24.18
CA ARG A 386 -13.54 -10.71 23.69
C ARG A 386 -12.45 -10.85 24.73
N GLU A 387 -11.95 -12.07 24.85
CA GLU A 387 -10.71 -12.33 25.59
C GLU A 387 -9.51 -11.89 24.75
N VAL A 388 -8.66 -11.06 25.36
CA VAL A 388 -7.49 -10.46 24.73
C VAL A 388 -6.27 -10.75 25.59
N GLN A 389 -5.25 -11.34 24.97
CA GLN A 389 -3.92 -11.43 25.56
C GLN A 389 -3.14 -10.15 25.24
N VAL A 390 -2.79 -9.38 26.27
CA VAL A 390 -2.09 -8.09 26.16
C VAL A 390 -0.63 -8.28 26.55
N SER A 391 0.28 -8.04 25.61
CA SER A 391 1.72 -8.03 25.88
C SER A 391 2.14 -6.72 26.55
N LEU A 392 2.88 -6.83 27.65
CA LEU A 392 3.28 -5.72 28.52
C LEU A 392 4.79 -5.48 28.43
N PRO A 393 5.27 -4.27 28.77
CA PRO A 393 6.70 -3.96 28.81
C PRO A 393 7.47 -4.89 29.76
N GLU A 394 8.77 -5.04 29.51
CA GLU A 394 9.64 -5.81 30.38
C GLU A 394 9.67 -5.22 31.80
N GLY A 395 9.62 -6.09 32.82
CA GLY A 395 9.58 -5.67 34.22
C GLY A 395 8.23 -5.11 34.69
N HIS A 396 7.18 -5.18 33.87
CA HIS A 396 5.84 -4.75 34.30
C HIS A 396 5.33 -5.59 35.49
N ILE A 397 4.60 -4.96 36.42
CA ILE A 397 4.13 -5.59 37.67
C ILE A 397 3.18 -6.78 37.47
N LEU A 398 2.52 -6.84 36.32
CA LEU A 398 1.63 -7.95 35.91
C LEU A 398 2.37 -9.05 35.14
N GLY A 399 3.68 -8.97 34.99
CA GLY A 399 4.48 -9.86 34.16
C GLY A 399 4.53 -9.45 32.69
N ALA A 400 5.01 -10.36 31.84
CA ALA A 400 5.24 -10.10 30.41
C ALA A 400 3.95 -10.01 29.57
N SER A 401 2.86 -10.62 30.03
CA SER A 401 1.55 -10.53 29.39
C SER A 401 0.43 -10.78 30.39
N VAL A 402 -0.73 -10.19 30.15
CA VAL A 402 -1.95 -10.44 30.92
C VAL A 402 -3.12 -10.76 29.99
N THR A 403 -3.98 -11.69 30.39
CA THR A 403 -5.21 -12.02 29.66
C THR A 403 -6.38 -11.31 30.33
N VAL A 404 -7.12 -10.51 29.57
CA VAL A 404 -8.27 -9.75 30.08
C VAL A 404 -9.48 -9.92 29.16
N ASN A 405 -10.67 -9.92 29.73
CA ASN A 405 -11.90 -9.86 28.95
C ASN A 405 -12.28 -8.39 28.72
N MET A 406 -12.26 -7.95 27.47
CA MET A 406 -12.66 -6.60 27.08
C MET A 406 -14.07 -6.60 26.50
N THR A 407 -14.92 -5.70 26.99
CA THR A 407 -16.31 -5.56 26.55
C THR A 407 -16.55 -4.15 26.02
N GLY A 408 -17.23 -4.06 24.88
CA GLY A 408 -17.66 -2.79 24.31
C GLY A 408 -18.70 -2.10 25.20
N PRO A 409 -18.83 -0.77 25.13
CA PRO A 409 -19.79 -0.02 25.92
C PRO A 409 -21.24 -0.35 25.53
N ALA A 410 -22.18 0.16 26.33
CA ALA A 410 -23.63 -0.01 26.09
C ALA A 410 -24.17 0.86 24.93
N ALA A 411 -23.42 1.88 24.51
CA ALA A 411 -23.77 2.78 23.41
C ALA A 411 -22.51 3.13 22.61
N GLY A 412 -22.69 3.62 21.38
CA GLY A 412 -21.58 4.00 20.49
C GLY A 412 -20.62 5.00 21.13
N SER A 413 -19.32 4.79 20.91
CA SER A 413 -18.25 5.61 21.50
C SER A 413 -17.12 5.89 20.52
N ALA A 414 -17.46 6.23 19.27
CA ALA A 414 -16.50 6.46 18.20
C ALA A 414 -15.47 7.54 18.58
N GLU A 415 -15.91 8.65 19.17
CA GLU A 415 -15.05 9.78 19.53
C GLU A 415 -14.05 9.41 20.63
N LEU A 416 -14.49 8.65 21.64
CA LEU A 416 -13.62 8.17 22.71
C LEU A 416 -12.61 7.15 22.19
N CYS A 417 -13.05 6.25 21.30
CA CYS A 417 -12.15 5.33 20.64
C CYS A 417 -11.10 6.08 19.79
N ARG A 418 -11.53 7.10 19.02
CA ARG A 418 -10.63 7.94 18.25
C ARG A 418 -9.64 8.68 19.14
N SER A 419 -10.06 9.28 20.26
CA SER A 419 -9.13 9.97 21.16
C SER A 419 -8.09 9.02 21.76
N MET A 420 -8.50 7.78 22.05
CA MET A 420 -7.56 6.75 22.50
C MET A 420 -6.57 6.37 21.39
N ALA A 421 -7.04 6.20 20.15
CA ALA A 421 -6.17 5.91 19.02
C ALA A 421 -5.17 7.04 18.78
N GLU A 422 -5.61 8.30 18.83
CA GLU A 422 -4.74 9.49 18.73
C GLU A 422 -3.69 9.53 19.84
N LYS A 423 -4.06 9.18 21.08
CA LYS A 423 -3.10 9.09 22.20
C LYS A 423 -1.98 8.10 21.92
N THR A 424 -2.27 6.97 21.25
CA THR A 424 -1.24 5.97 20.91
C THR A 424 -0.22 6.44 19.88
N LEU A 425 -0.48 7.53 19.15
CA LEU A 425 0.45 8.09 18.18
C LEU A 425 1.59 8.91 18.83
N HIS A 426 1.47 9.25 20.13
CA HIS A 426 2.49 10.01 20.88
C HIS A 426 2.95 11.28 20.16
N LYS A 427 1.97 12.10 19.77
CA LYS A 427 2.15 13.40 19.08
C LYS A 427 3.00 14.41 19.86
N ASP A 428 3.08 14.25 21.17
CA ASP A 428 3.81 15.09 22.12
C ASP A 428 5.29 14.68 22.27
N LYS A 429 5.70 13.56 21.67
CA LYS A 429 7.10 13.11 21.67
C LYS A 429 8.00 14.15 20.98
N GLU A 430 9.20 14.34 21.54
CA GLU A 430 10.15 15.36 21.12
C GLU A 430 10.44 15.29 19.60
N CYS A 431 10.20 16.39 18.90
CA CYS A 431 10.45 16.52 17.47
C CYS A 431 11.81 17.17 17.23
N THR A 432 12.83 16.34 16.99
CA THR A 432 14.20 16.81 16.74
C THR A 432 14.36 17.53 15.40
N VAL A 433 13.56 17.14 14.40
CA VAL A 433 13.59 17.71 13.06
C VAL A 433 12.17 18.06 12.63
N THR A 434 11.82 19.34 12.73
CA THR A 434 10.47 19.85 12.40
C THR A 434 10.24 19.96 10.88
N PRO A 435 8.98 19.90 10.42
CA PRO A 435 7.80 19.41 11.15
C PRO A 435 7.84 17.89 11.35
N CYS A 436 7.09 17.37 12.33
CA CYS A 436 6.97 15.93 12.60
C CYS A 436 5.51 15.48 12.45
N ALA A 437 5.32 14.25 11.98
CA ALA A 437 4.01 13.61 11.95
C ALA A 437 3.61 13.13 13.34
N PHE A 438 4.17 12.01 13.79
CA PHE A 438 3.96 11.45 15.13
C PHE A 438 5.21 10.65 15.55
N GLU A 439 5.28 10.15 16.79
CA GLU A 439 6.49 9.49 17.33
C GLU A 439 7.79 10.34 17.32
N GLY A 440 7.67 11.67 17.20
CA GLY A 440 8.83 12.56 17.02
C GLY A 440 9.53 12.40 15.66
N VAL A 441 8.87 11.77 14.68
CA VAL A 441 9.42 11.50 13.35
C VAL A 441 9.15 12.65 12.40
N HIS A 442 10.22 13.19 11.81
CA HIS A 442 10.14 14.21 10.77
C HIS A 442 9.28 13.77 9.59
N GLN A 443 8.39 14.65 9.11
CA GLN A 443 7.63 14.47 7.88
C GLN A 443 7.37 15.83 7.23
N PRO A 444 7.68 16.03 5.93
CA PRO A 444 7.21 17.20 5.20
C PRO A 444 5.69 17.32 5.24
N SER A 445 5.15 18.53 5.40
CA SER A 445 3.70 18.75 5.44
C SER A 445 3.06 18.30 4.12
N LEU A 446 2.13 17.35 4.19
CA LEU A 446 1.38 16.88 3.01
C LEU A 446 0.53 18.00 2.42
N GLU A 447 -0.12 18.81 3.25
CA GLU A 447 -0.93 19.94 2.80
C GLU A 447 -0.10 20.97 2.01
N GLN A 448 1.16 21.17 2.38
CA GLN A 448 2.01 22.19 1.74
C GLN A 448 2.85 21.62 0.58
N THR A 449 3.25 20.35 0.65
CA THR A 449 4.21 19.75 -0.30
C THR A 449 3.61 18.69 -1.22
N PHE A 450 2.38 18.24 -0.94
CA PHE A 450 1.70 17.15 -1.66
C PHE A 450 0.16 17.30 -1.64
N ALA A 451 -0.30 18.51 -1.93
CA ALA A 451 -1.68 18.93 -1.68
C ALA A 451 -2.72 18.30 -2.61
N ARG A 452 -2.35 17.98 -3.86
CA ARG A 452 -3.32 17.73 -4.95
C ARG A 452 -3.17 16.38 -5.64
N GLU A 453 -1.97 15.82 -5.57
CA GLU A 453 -1.60 14.57 -6.21
C GLU A 453 -2.39 13.39 -5.61
N ASP A 454 -2.46 12.27 -6.32
CA ASP A 454 -3.22 11.11 -5.82
C ASP A 454 -2.55 10.47 -4.60
N VAL A 455 -3.37 10.02 -3.64
CA VAL A 455 -2.95 9.27 -2.46
C VAL A 455 -3.59 7.89 -2.50
N TYR A 456 -2.78 6.84 -2.50
CA TYR A 456 -3.25 5.46 -2.49
C TYR A 456 -3.02 4.81 -1.12
N LEU A 457 -4.07 4.18 -0.59
CA LEU A 457 -4.11 3.47 0.68
C LEU A 457 -4.19 1.96 0.43
N PHE A 458 -3.23 1.20 0.97
CA PHE A 458 -3.08 -0.24 0.71
C PHE A 458 -3.40 -1.13 1.92
N SER A 459 -3.36 -2.45 1.66
CA SER A 459 -3.45 -3.51 2.65
C SER A 459 -4.67 -3.36 3.56
N PHE A 460 -4.50 -3.19 4.86
CA PHE A 460 -5.63 -3.16 5.78
C PHE A 460 -6.59 -2.00 5.53
N PHE A 461 -6.16 -0.87 4.95
CA PHE A 461 -7.09 0.18 4.52
C PHE A 461 -8.11 -0.39 3.53
N TYR A 462 -7.66 -1.09 2.49
CA TYR A 462 -8.54 -1.72 1.52
C TYR A 462 -9.38 -2.85 2.17
N GLU A 463 -8.75 -3.72 2.96
CA GLU A 463 -9.41 -4.89 3.56
C GLU A 463 -10.50 -4.55 4.58
N ARG A 464 -10.47 -3.37 5.21
CA ARG A 464 -11.51 -2.92 6.14
C ARG A 464 -12.56 -2.03 5.50
N LEU A 465 -12.20 -1.26 4.47
CA LEU A 465 -13.12 -0.28 3.90
C LEU A 465 -13.98 -0.86 2.79
N LEU A 466 -13.42 -1.72 1.93
CA LEU A 466 -14.17 -2.26 0.80
C LEU A 466 -15.34 -3.17 1.22
N PRO A 467 -15.20 -4.11 2.19
CA PRO A 467 -16.32 -4.97 2.59
C PRO A 467 -17.52 -4.18 3.14
N LEU A 468 -17.29 -2.97 3.64
CA LEU A 468 -18.33 -2.05 4.12
C LEU A 468 -18.82 -1.07 3.03
N GLY A 469 -18.42 -1.30 1.77
CA GLY A 469 -18.86 -0.55 0.59
C GLY A 469 -18.30 0.87 0.48
N MET A 470 -17.14 1.16 1.07
CA MET A 470 -16.42 2.39 0.76
C MET A 470 -16.07 2.40 -0.74
N PRO A 471 -16.35 3.49 -1.49
CA PRO A 471 -15.93 3.58 -2.88
C PRO A 471 -14.40 3.63 -3.01
N ASP A 472 -13.88 3.30 -4.20
CA ASP A 472 -12.45 3.35 -4.51
C ASP A 472 -11.83 4.74 -4.30
N THR A 473 -12.64 5.80 -4.33
CA THR A 473 -12.25 7.19 -4.07
C THR A 473 -13.19 7.82 -3.06
N PHE A 474 -12.63 8.34 -1.98
CA PHE A 474 -13.38 8.91 -0.86
C PHE A 474 -12.56 9.98 -0.13
N THR A 475 -13.25 10.75 0.73
CA THR A 475 -12.64 11.74 1.62
C THR A 475 -12.46 11.17 3.02
N LEU A 476 -11.49 11.65 3.79
CA LEU A 476 -11.32 11.23 5.18
C LEU A 476 -12.55 11.55 6.06
N ARG A 477 -13.39 12.50 5.67
CA ARG A 477 -14.71 12.75 6.27
C ARG A 477 -15.66 11.57 6.08
N GLN A 478 -15.69 10.95 4.90
CA GLN A 478 -16.51 9.75 4.68
C GLN A 478 -15.99 8.55 5.50
N LEU A 479 -14.67 8.44 5.69
CA LEU A 479 -14.08 7.48 6.62
C LEU A 479 -14.54 7.73 8.07
N GLN A 480 -14.54 8.99 8.50
CA GLN A 480 -15.07 9.39 9.81
C GLN A 480 -16.54 9.02 9.98
N ASP A 481 -17.38 9.33 9.00
CA ASP A 481 -18.81 9.00 9.05
C ASP A 481 -19.04 7.48 9.10
N MET A 482 -18.25 6.70 8.35
CA MET A 482 -18.28 5.23 8.39
C MET A 482 -17.86 4.71 9.77
N ALA A 483 -16.75 5.20 10.32
CA ALA A 483 -16.27 4.81 11.64
C ALA A 483 -17.33 5.07 12.73
N SER A 484 -17.97 6.24 12.72
CA SER A 484 -19.06 6.57 13.65
C SER A 484 -20.23 5.59 13.54
N ARG A 485 -20.71 5.27 12.33
CA ARG A 485 -21.82 4.32 12.14
C ARG A 485 -21.48 2.90 12.59
N VAL A 486 -20.26 2.46 12.31
CA VAL A 486 -19.77 1.13 12.70
C VAL A 486 -19.72 1.01 14.22
N CYS A 487 -19.20 2.04 14.91
CA CYS A 487 -19.14 2.07 16.36
C CYS A 487 -20.51 2.21 17.05
N GLU A 488 -21.48 2.88 16.40
CA GLU A 488 -22.84 3.05 16.93
C GLU A 488 -23.57 1.71 17.07
N GLY A 489 -23.38 0.79 16.10
CA GLY A 489 -24.04 -0.51 16.14
C GLY A 489 -25.55 -0.44 15.87
N GLY A 490 -26.22 -1.58 16.02
CA GLY A 490 -27.68 -1.68 16.00
C GLY A 490 -28.32 -1.07 14.75
N GLU A 491 -29.22 -0.12 14.95
CA GLU A 491 -29.98 0.56 13.87
C GLU A 491 -29.07 1.30 12.88
N ALA A 492 -27.90 1.77 13.30
CA ALA A 492 -26.94 2.43 12.39
C ALA A 492 -26.40 1.47 11.33
N TRP A 493 -26.37 0.16 11.62
CA TRP A 493 -25.90 -0.86 10.68
C TRP A 493 -26.88 -1.13 9.53
N LYS A 494 -28.12 -0.63 9.59
CA LYS A 494 -29.06 -0.68 8.45
C LYS A 494 -28.49 -0.07 7.18
N ALA A 495 -27.58 0.91 7.30
CA ALA A 495 -26.87 1.49 6.17
C ALA A 495 -25.99 0.47 5.41
N PHE A 496 -25.58 -0.61 6.06
CA PHE A 496 -24.72 -1.66 5.49
C PHE A 496 -25.50 -2.90 5.03
N GLU A 497 -26.80 -3.04 5.33
CA GLU A 497 -27.60 -4.22 4.97
C GLU A 497 -27.69 -4.47 3.46
N SER A 498 -27.65 -3.40 2.66
CA SER A 498 -27.66 -3.49 1.20
C SER A 498 -26.33 -3.97 0.61
N ILE A 499 -25.28 -4.06 1.43
CA ILE A 499 -23.90 -4.37 1.02
C ILE A 499 -23.67 -5.86 1.29
N PRO A 500 -23.35 -6.67 0.26
CA PRO A 500 -23.16 -8.11 0.42
C PRO A 500 -22.14 -8.44 1.50
N ASN A 501 -22.53 -9.30 2.46
CA ASN A 501 -21.71 -9.78 3.57
C ASN A 501 -21.22 -8.72 4.57
N ALA A 502 -21.59 -7.44 4.44
CA ALA A 502 -21.09 -6.39 5.33
C ALA A 502 -21.50 -6.61 6.80
N ILE A 503 -22.77 -7.01 7.04
CA ILE A 503 -23.25 -7.30 8.39
C ILE A 503 -22.50 -8.49 8.99
N ALA A 504 -22.33 -9.58 8.25
CA ALA A 504 -21.60 -10.75 8.71
C ALA A 504 -20.13 -10.42 9.04
N GLU A 505 -19.49 -9.58 8.22
CA GLU A 505 -18.12 -9.09 8.44
C GLU A 505 -18.01 -8.22 9.70
N LEU A 506 -19.00 -7.37 9.99
CA LEU A 506 -19.06 -6.58 11.21
C LEU A 506 -19.34 -7.43 12.46
N GLU A 507 -20.20 -8.45 12.35
CA GLU A 507 -20.55 -9.36 13.44
C GLU A 507 -19.40 -10.29 13.83
N ASP A 508 -18.63 -10.79 12.86
CA ASP A 508 -17.47 -11.66 13.06
C ASP A 508 -16.31 -10.93 13.75
N ARG A 509 -16.23 -9.60 13.61
CA ARG A 509 -15.08 -8.80 14.06
C ARG A 509 -15.48 -7.68 15.04
N PRO A 510 -15.45 -7.95 16.36
CA PRO A 510 -15.74 -6.94 17.39
C PRO A 510 -14.84 -5.70 17.38
N GLU A 511 -13.71 -5.73 16.66
CA GLU A 511 -12.70 -4.67 16.61
C GLU A 511 -12.87 -3.72 15.42
N TYR A 512 -13.93 -3.82 14.61
CA TYR A 512 -14.09 -2.94 13.45
C TYR A 512 -14.14 -1.44 13.83
N CYS A 513 -14.78 -1.12 14.96
CA CYS A 513 -14.79 0.24 15.50
C CYS A 513 -13.38 0.73 15.82
N LEU A 514 -12.55 -0.13 16.42
CA LEU A 514 -11.13 0.12 16.68
C LEU A 514 -10.39 0.40 15.38
N ASP A 515 -10.49 -0.53 14.43
CA ASP A 515 -9.72 -0.48 13.18
C ASP A 515 -9.96 0.82 12.41
N LEU A 516 -11.23 1.21 12.24
CA LEU A 516 -11.60 2.41 11.48
C LEU A 516 -11.20 3.70 12.19
N ASN A 517 -11.34 3.77 13.52
CA ASN A 517 -10.91 4.95 14.27
C ASN A 517 -9.40 5.07 14.33
N PHE A 518 -8.66 3.96 14.36
CA PHE A 518 -7.20 3.98 14.21
C PHE A 518 -6.80 4.45 12.82
N MET A 519 -7.41 3.93 11.75
CA MET A 519 -7.14 4.38 10.38
C MET A 519 -7.38 5.88 10.22
N LEU A 520 -8.49 6.39 10.75
CA LEU A 520 -8.79 7.81 10.74
C LEU A 520 -7.76 8.61 11.54
N ALA A 521 -7.48 8.22 12.79
CA ALA A 521 -6.50 8.88 13.64
C ALA A 521 -5.12 8.90 12.97
N LEU A 522 -4.70 7.80 12.36
CA LEU A 522 -3.43 7.70 11.64
C LEU A 522 -3.37 8.66 10.45
N LEU A 523 -4.42 8.70 9.62
CA LEU A 523 -4.46 9.55 8.41
C LEU A 523 -4.64 11.04 8.73
N SER A 524 -5.64 11.39 9.54
CA SER A 524 -5.99 12.79 9.80
C SER A 524 -5.14 13.42 10.89
N THR A 525 -4.87 12.69 11.96
CA THR A 525 -4.13 13.21 13.10
C THR A 525 -2.64 12.89 12.93
N GLY A 526 -2.26 11.63 12.72
CA GLY A 526 -0.87 11.20 12.54
C GLY A 526 -0.17 11.88 11.36
N TYR A 527 -0.64 11.62 10.15
CA TYR A 527 -0.07 12.17 8.91
C TYR A 527 -0.54 13.57 8.55
N GLU A 528 -1.48 14.13 9.32
CA GLU A 528 -1.98 15.51 9.18
C GLU A 528 -2.67 15.79 7.84
N MET A 529 -3.36 14.78 7.28
CA MET A 529 -4.23 14.99 6.13
C MET A 529 -5.53 15.69 6.54
N PRO A 530 -5.98 16.74 5.82
CA PRO A 530 -7.24 17.39 6.15
C PRO A 530 -8.43 16.47 5.85
N LEU A 531 -9.56 16.64 6.55
CA LEU A 531 -10.70 15.73 6.45
C LEU A 531 -11.35 15.69 5.06
N ASP A 532 -11.21 16.76 4.29
CA ASP A 532 -11.66 16.87 2.89
C ASP A 532 -10.64 16.34 1.87
N ARG A 533 -9.46 15.85 2.32
CA ARG A 533 -8.49 15.20 1.44
C ARG A 533 -9.11 13.96 0.80
N GLU A 534 -9.15 13.97 -0.53
CA GLU A 534 -9.49 12.80 -1.33
C GLU A 534 -8.32 11.80 -1.33
N VAL A 535 -8.65 10.54 -1.08
CA VAL A 535 -7.76 9.39 -1.06
C VAL A 535 -8.39 8.23 -1.85
N ARG A 536 -7.55 7.28 -2.25
CA ARG A 536 -7.97 6.13 -3.05
C ARG A 536 -7.61 4.82 -2.34
N ILE A 537 -8.50 3.84 -2.40
CA ILE A 537 -8.18 2.45 -2.10
C ILE A 537 -8.22 1.65 -3.40
N ALA A 538 -7.29 0.73 -3.56
CA ALA A 538 -7.28 -0.18 -4.68
C ALA A 538 -6.56 -1.46 -4.31
N LYS A 539 -7.09 -2.59 -4.77
CA LYS A 539 -6.37 -3.87 -4.73
C LYS A 539 -5.54 -4.10 -5.98
N LYS A 540 -6.00 -3.59 -7.12
CA LYS A 540 -5.36 -3.77 -8.41
C LYS A 540 -5.34 -2.48 -9.22
N ILE A 541 -4.27 -2.27 -9.98
CA ILE A 541 -4.21 -1.28 -11.06
C ILE A 541 -3.94 -2.02 -12.37
N LYS A 542 -4.82 -1.79 -13.36
CA LYS A 542 -4.76 -2.46 -14.68
C LYS A 542 -4.71 -4.00 -14.59
N GLY A 543 -5.40 -4.57 -13.60
CA GLY A 543 -5.46 -6.03 -13.40
C GLY A 543 -4.33 -6.63 -12.56
N ASN A 544 -3.31 -5.84 -12.20
CA ASN A 544 -2.15 -6.28 -11.43
C ASN A 544 -2.28 -5.93 -9.96
N GLU A 545 -1.87 -6.82 -9.06
CA GLU A 545 -1.88 -6.63 -7.61
C GLU A 545 -1.03 -5.43 -7.20
N LEU A 546 -1.56 -4.67 -6.24
CA LEU A 546 -0.83 -3.59 -5.58
C LEU A 546 -0.06 -4.11 -4.37
N GLY A 547 1.06 -3.45 -4.12
CA GLY A 547 2.03 -3.82 -3.08
C GLY A 547 3.44 -3.57 -3.56
N TRP A 548 4.43 -4.05 -2.83
CA TRP A 548 5.84 -3.80 -3.12
C TRP A 548 6.44 -4.77 -4.16
N CYS A 549 5.80 -5.90 -4.42
CA CYS A 549 6.42 -7.01 -5.16
C CYS A 549 6.84 -6.67 -6.59
N LEU A 550 6.05 -5.91 -7.34
CA LEU A 550 6.38 -5.57 -8.73
C LEU A 550 7.60 -4.64 -8.78
N GLY A 551 7.61 -3.60 -7.95
CA GLY A 551 8.71 -2.65 -7.78
C GLY A 551 10.01 -3.34 -7.39
N ALA A 552 9.94 -4.35 -6.51
CA ALA A 552 11.09 -5.17 -6.13
C ALA A 552 11.52 -6.18 -7.21
N SER A 553 10.63 -6.52 -8.15
CA SER A 553 10.92 -7.46 -9.24
C SER A 553 11.56 -6.79 -10.46
N LEU A 554 11.30 -5.51 -10.70
CA LEU A 554 11.87 -4.78 -11.84
C LEU A 554 13.42 -4.82 -11.88
N PRO A 555 14.15 -4.62 -10.76
CA PRO A 555 15.60 -4.81 -10.73
C PRO A 555 16.04 -6.22 -11.13
N LEU A 556 15.25 -7.26 -10.83
CA LEU A 556 15.60 -8.64 -11.15
C LEU A 556 15.73 -8.90 -12.66
N LEU A 557 15.13 -8.07 -13.50
CA LEU A 557 15.24 -8.21 -14.96
C LEU A 557 16.66 -7.92 -15.48
N SER A 558 17.50 -7.24 -14.69
CA SER A 558 18.91 -7.02 -15.00
C SER A 558 19.78 -8.23 -14.62
N GLN A 559 20.69 -8.61 -15.53
CA GLN A 559 21.70 -9.66 -15.30
C GLN A 559 22.73 -9.28 -14.22
N GLN A 560 22.80 -8.00 -13.82
CA GLN A 560 23.70 -7.53 -12.77
C GLN A 560 23.11 -7.68 -11.37
N SER A 561 21.87 -8.17 -11.25
CA SER A 561 21.12 -8.24 -9.98
C SER A 561 21.38 -9.51 -9.19
N GLY A 562 22.60 -10.05 -9.25
CA GLY A 562 23.03 -11.15 -8.38
C GLY A 562 22.48 -12.54 -8.74
N TRP A 563 22.09 -12.78 -9.98
CA TRP A 563 21.65 -14.10 -10.44
C TRP A 563 22.25 -14.41 -11.81
N ARG A 564 22.35 -15.71 -12.16
CA ARG A 564 22.85 -16.17 -13.46
C ARG A 564 22.00 -17.32 -13.95
N CYS A 565 21.80 -17.41 -15.26
CA CYS A 565 21.07 -18.53 -15.84
C CYS A 565 21.70 -19.88 -15.45
N LYS A 566 20.89 -20.83 -14.96
CA LYS A 566 21.28 -22.23 -14.71
C LYS A 566 21.32 -23.01 -16.03
N ILE A 567 22.19 -22.62 -16.97
CA ILE A 567 22.35 -23.35 -18.23
C ILE A 567 23.24 -24.57 -17.95
N LYS A 568 22.68 -25.77 -18.10
CA LYS A 568 23.52 -26.98 -18.20
C LYS A 568 24.21 -26.93 -19.56
N THR A 569 25.52 -26.72 -19.59
CA THR A 569 26.32 -27.06 -20.78
C THR A 569 26.12 -28.55 -21.03
N VAL A 570 25.49 -28.89 -22.14
CA VAL A 570 25.56 -30.24 -22.68
C VAL A 570 26.97 -30.35 -23.27
N GLU A 571 27.88 -30.98 -22.54
CA GLU A 571 29.17 -31.42 -23.07
C GLU A 571 28.99 -32.56 -24.07
#